data_AF-A0A6D2YAP4-F1
#
_entry.id   AF-A0A6D2YAP4-F1
#
_cell.length_a   1.000
_cell.length_b   1.000
_cell.length_c   1.000
_cell.angle_alpha   90.00
_cell.angle_beta   90.00
_cell.angle_gamma   90.00
#
_symmetry.space_group_name_H-M   'P 1'
#
loop_
_entity.id
_entity.type
_entity.pdbx_description
1 polymer ?
#
loop_
_entity_poly.entity_id
_entity_poly.type
_entity_poly.pdbx_seq_one_letter_code
_entity_poly.pdbx_strand_id
1 'polypeptide(L)'
;MGFCLALAWTLLVGAWTPLGAQNPISWEVQRFDGWYNNLMEHRWGSKGSRLQRLVPASYADGVYQPLGEPHLPNPRDLSNTISRGPAGLASLRNRTVLGVFFGYHVLSDLVSVETPGCPAEFLNIRIPPGDPMFDPDQHGDVVLPFQRSRWDPETGRSPSNPRDPANQVTGWLDGSAIYGSSHSWSDALRSFSGGQLASGPDPAFPRDSQNPLLMWAAPDPATGQNGPRGLYAFGAERGNREPFLQALGLLWFRYHNLWAQRLARQHPDWEDEELFQHARKRVIATYQNIAVYEWLPSFLQKTPPEYTGYRPFLDPSISSEFVAASEQFLSTMVPPGVYMRNASCHFQGVINRNSSVSRALRVCNSYWSREHPSLQSAEDVDALLLGMASQIAEREDHVLVEDVRGTGGHSCPVQPGLILARAAPWGTPGEPPGPWTSVQHHRP
;
A
#
# COMPACT_ATOMS: atom_id res chain seq x y z
N MET A 1 48.39 -69.47 -0.56
CA MET A 1 48.34 -68.09 -1.11
C MET A 1 46.91 -67.55 -1.01
N GLY A 2 46.42 -67.24 0.19
CA GLY A 2 45.00 -66.94 0.36
C GLY A 2 44.63 -66.21 1.64
N PHE A 3 45.51 -65.35 2.16
CA PHE A 3 45.23 -64.59 3.39
C PHE A 3 45.67 -63.12 3.36
N CYS A 4 46.19 -62.60 2.24
CA CYS A 4 46.62 -61.19 2.14
C CYS A 4 45.67 -60.28 1.34
N LEU A 5 44.54 -60.78 0.82
CA LEU A 5 43.62 -60.00 -0.03
C LEU A 5 42.40 -59.43 0.71
N ALA A 6 42.13 -59.85 1.95
CA ALA A 6 40.96 -59.40 2.70
C ALA A 6 41.17 -58.07 3.46
N LEU A 7 42.42 -57.63 3.64
CA LEU A 7 42.75 -56.40 4.38
C LEU A 7 42.81 -55.14 3.50
N ALA A 8 42.76 -55.29 2.16
CA ALA A 8 42.82 -54.15 1.24
C ALA A 8 41.43 -53.55 0.92
N TRP A 9 40.33 -54.25 1.22
CA TRP A 9 38.97 -53.77 0.95
C TRP A 9 38.35 -52.98 2.11
N THR A 10 38.90 -53.09 3.33
CA THR A 10 38.41 -52.36 4.50
C THR A 10 38.98 -50.94 4.64
N LEU A 11 39.95 -50.57 3.80
CA LEU A 11 40.54 -49.21 3.77
C LEU A 11 40.00 -48.32 2.64
N LEU A 12 39.12 -48.84 1.77
CA LEU A 12 38.52 -48.08 0.66
C LEU A 12 37.08 -47.60 0.92
N VAL A 13 36.49 -47.95 2.06
CA VAL A 13 35.26 -47.32 2.56
C VAL A 13 35.67 -46.37 3.67
N GLY A 14 36.50 -45.39 3.33
CA GLY A 14 36.64 -44.20 4.15
C GLY A 14 35.24 -43.65 4.35
N ALA A 15 34.81 -43.53 5.60
CA ALA A 15 33.55 -42.94 5.95
C ALA A 15 33.45 -41.58 5.27
N TRP A 16 32.67 -41.52 4.18
CA TRP A 16 32.04 -40.28 3.75
C TRP A 16 31.06 -39.97 4.87
N THR A 17 31.56 -39.41 5.96
CA THR A 17 30.72 -38.55 6.78
C THR A 17 30.33 -37.43 5.84
N PRO A 18 29.06 -37.28 5.44
CA PRO A 18 28.66 -35.99 4.92
C PRO A 18 28.99 -35.04 6.06
N LEU A 19 29.95 -34.13 5.84
CA LEU A 19 29.93 -32.85 6.54
C LEU A 19 28.48 -32.39 6.37
N GLY A 20 27.67 -32.54 7.43
CA GLY A 20 26.24 -32.31 7.34
C GLY A 20 26.06 -30.95 6.72
N ALA A 21 25.52 -30.91 5.50
CA ALA A 21 25.33 -29.66 4.78
C ALA A 21 24.52 -28.75 5.71
N GLN A 22 25.18 -27.73 6.24
CA GLN A 22 24.56 -26.84 7.22
C GLN A 22 23.46 -26.11 6.45
N ASN A 23 22.21 -26.29 6.86
CA ASN A 23 21.07 -25.69 6.17
C ASN A 23 21.34 -24.18 5.99
N PRO A 24 21.42 -23.67 4.76
CA PRO A 24 21.71 -22.26 4.50
C PRO A 24 20.70 -21.32 5.16
N ILE A 25 19.48 -21.79 5.39
CA ILE A 25 18.47 -21.11 6.20
C ILE A 25 18.69 -21.47 7.67
N SER A 26 19.45 -20.63 8.36
CA SER A 26 19.82 -20.80 9.78
C SER A 26 18.88 -20.09 10.77
N TRP A 27 17.74 -19.58 10.32
CA TRP A 27 16.74 -18.86 11.12
C TRP A 27 15.33 -19.37 10.84
N GLU A 28 14.38 -19.02 11.71
CA GLU A 28 12.96 -19.29 11.45
C GLU A 28 12.43 -18.36 10.35
N VAL A 29 12.02 -18.95 9.23
CA VAL A 29 11.45 -18.18 8.12
C VAL A 29 10.18 -17.47 8.56
N GLN A 30 10.19 -16.15 8.48
CA GLN A 30 9.01 -15.33 8.79
C GLN A 30 7.84 -15.72 7.88
N ARG A 31 6.68 -15.98 8.46
CA ARG A 31 5.47 -16.34 7.70
C ARG A 31 4.94 -15.15 6.90
N PHE A 32 4.26 -15.43 5.79
CA PHE A 32 3.64 -14.41 4.92
C PHE A 32 2.27 -13.92 5.42
N ASP A 33 1.62 -14.68 6.30
CA ASP A 33 0.28 -14.38 6.81
C ASP A 33 0.30 -13.61 8.15
N GLY A 34 1.50 -13.31 8.67
CA GLY A 34 1.71 -12.58 9.93
C GLY A 34 1.40 -13.38 11.20
N TRP A 35 1.01 -14.66 11.07
CA TRP A 35 0.74 -15.53 12.22
C TRP A 35 2.01 -15.91 12.97
N TYR A 36 1.86 -16.23 14.25
CA TYR A 36 2.94 -16.73 15.13
C TYR A 36 4.15 -15.80 15.28
N ASN A 37 4.02 -14.52 14.91
CA ASN A 37 5.07 -13.52 15.15
C ASN A 37 5.21 -13.20 16.64
N ASN A 38 4.08 -13.04 17.34
CA ASN A 38 4.06 -13.00 18.80
C ASN A 38 3.92 -14.42 19.38
N LEU A 39 4.62 -14.69 20.49
CA LEU A 39 4.66 -16.01 21.13
C LEU A 39 3.32 -16.44 21.76
N MET A 40 2.54 -15.50 22.29
CA MET A 40 1.28 -15.79 22.99
C MET A 40 0.07 -15.38 22.16
N GLU A 41 0.17 -14.24 21.47
CA GLU A 41 -0.92 -13.65 20.70
C GLU A 41 -0.72 -13.90 19.20
N HIS A 42 -0.91 -15.15 18.78
CA HIS A 42 -0.58 -15.59 17.42
C HIS A 42 -1.32 -14.83 16.30
N ARG A 43 -2.45 -14.16 16.63
CA ARG A 43 -3.28 -13.40 15.69
C ARG A 43 -2.83 -11.94 15.53
N TRP A 44 -1.97 -11.41 16.40
CA TRP A 44 -1.49 -10.03 16.29
C TRP A 44 -0.81 -9.79 14.96
N GLY A 45 -1.23 -8.72 14.27
CA GLY A 45 -0.72 -8.35 12.93
C GLY A 45 -0.97 -9.39 11.83
N SER A 46 -1.73 -10.44 12.09
CA SER A 46 -2.07 -11.44 11.07
C SER A 46 -3.10 -10.91 10.06
N LYS A 47 -3.10 -11.45 8.84
CA LYS A 47 -4.12 -11.15 7.84
C LYS A 47 -5.52 -11.51 8.37
N GLY A 48 -6.45 -10.56 8.32
CA GLY A 48 -7.83 -10.73 8.79
C GLY A 48 -8.04 -10.42 10.28
N SER A 49 -6.99 -10.04 11.01
CA SER A 49 -7.12 -9.55 12.39
C SER A 49 -7.89 -8.23 12.46
N ARG A 50 -8.58 -7.98 13.58
CA ARG A 50 -9.28 -6.71 13.81
C ARG A 50 -8.29 -5.57 14.01
N LEU A 51 -8.69 -4.37 13.59
CA LEU A 51 -7.95 -3.15 13.91
C LEU A 51 -8.11 -2.81 15.39
N GLN A 52 -7.07 -2.20 15.95
CA GLN A 52 -7.11 -1.62 17.29
C GLN A 52 -7.92 -0.32 17.31
N ARG A 53 -8.19 0.16 18.53
CA ARG A 53 -8.88 1.41 18.78
C ARG A 53 -8.17 2.21 19.85
N LEU A 54 -7.97 3.49 19.61
CA LEU A 54 -7.47 4.41 20.63
C LEU A 54 -8.60 4.85 21.58
N VAL A 55 -9.83 4.90 21.06
CA VAL A 55 -11.05 5.27 21.79
C VAL A 55 -12.16 4.26 21.48
N PRO A 56 -13.08 3.96 22.41
CA PRO A 56 -14.26 3.15 22.10
C PRO A 56 -15.02 3.61 20.85
N ALA A 57 -15.60 2.66 20.12
CA ALA A 57 -16.28 2.94 18.87
C ALA A 57 -17.46 3.90 19.04
N SER A 58 -17.51 4.93 18.22
CA SER A 58 -18.55 5.96 18.20
C SER A 58 -19.60 5.64 17.12
N TYR A 59 -20.58 4.81 17.47
CA TYR A 59 -21.72 4.46 16.61
C TYR A 59 -23.02 5.10 17.12
N ALA A 60 -23.96 5.37 16.22
CA ALA A 60 -25.26 5.95 16.54
C ALA A 60 -26.08 5.07 17.49
N ASP A 61 -26.01 3.75 17.29
CA ASP A 61 -26.64 2.73 18.14
C ASP A 61 -25.70 2.16 19.20
N GLY A 62 -24.46 2.65 19.27
CA GLY A 62 -23.40 2.11 20.13
C GLY A 62 -22.85 0.74 19.70
N VAL A 63 -23.23 0.20 18.53
CA VAL A 63 -22.82 -1.14 18.09
C VAL A 63 -22.22 -1.15 16.69
N TYR A 64 -22.98 -0.75 15.67
CA TYR A 64 -22.52 -0.84 14.27
C TYR A 64 -23.15 0.19 13.33
N GLN A 65 -24.20 0.90 13.72
CA GLN A 65 -24.84 1.91 12.86
C GLN A 65 -24.00 3.19 12.86
N PRO A 66 -23.45 3.62 11.71
CA PRO A 66 -22.60 4.81 11.64
C PRO A 66 -23.34 6.07 12.09
N LEU A 67 -22.62 7.00 12.73
CA LEU A 67 -23.11 8.37 12.86
C LEU A 67 -23.23 9.02 11.48
N GLY A 68 -24.29 9.79 11.26
CA GLY A 68 -24.57 10.43 9.98
C GLY A 68 -25.49 11.64 10.13
N GLU A 69 -26.04 12.12 9.02
CA GLU A 69 -26.97 13.25 8.99
C GLU A 69 -28.23 12.97 9.83
N PRO A 70 -28.80 13.97 10.54
CA PRO A 70 -28.36 15.36 10.64
C PRO A 70 -27.33 15.62 11.75
N HIS A 71 -26.90 14.60 12.49
CA HIS A 71 -25.98 14.75 13.62
C HIS A 71 -24.56 15.13 13.17
N LEU A 72 -24.16 14.67 11.99
CA LEU A 72 -22.95 15.08 11.28
C LEU A 72 -23.33 15.78 9.97
N PRO A 73 -22.50 16.71 9.46
CA PRO A 73 -22.73 17.33 8.17
C PRO A 73 -22.65 16.30 7.03
N ASN A 74 -23.29 16.62 5.91
CA ASN A 74 -23.17 15.82 4.70
C ASN A 74 -21.69 15.66 4.28
N PRO A 75 -21.20 14.45 3.97
CA PRO A 75 -19.79 14.23 3.66
C PRO A 75 -19.30 15.00 2.43
N ARG A 76 -20.16 15.21 1.43
CA ARG A 76 -19.81 15.95 0.21
C ARG A 76 -19.77 17.45 0.47
N ASP A 77 -20.72 18.00 1.24
CA ASP A 77 -20.64 19.40 1.68
C ASP A 77 -19.36 19.65 2.47
N LEU A 78 -19.04 18.79 3.45
CA LEU A 78 -17.83 18.92 4.25
C LEU A 78 -16.55 18.86 3.38
N SER A 79 -16.49 17.93 2.41
CA SER A 79 -15.40 17.88 1.43
C SER A 79 -15.33 19.16 0.60
N ASN A 80 -16.47 19.68 0.12
CA ASN A 80 -16.53 20.91 -0.66
C ASN A 80 -16.08 22.14 0.14
N THR A 81 -16.40 22.21 1.43
CA THR A 81 -16.03 23.30 2.33
C THR A 81 -14.55 23.26 2.71
N ILE A 82 -14.01 22.08 3.01
CA ILE A 82 -12.62 21.93 3.49
C ILE A 82 -11.64 21.81 2.33
N SER A 83 -11.87 20.87 1.42
CA SER A 83 -10.82 20.44 0.47
C SER A 83 -10.73 21.25 -0.82
N ARG A 84 -11.62 22.22 -1.02
CA ARG A 84 -11.64 23.04 -2.23
C ARG A 84 -10.60 24.16 -2.13
N GLY A 85 -9.65 24.18 -3.06
CA GLY A 85 -8.65 25.22 -3.17
C GLY A 85 -7.85 25.12 -4.46
N PRO A 86 -6.92 26.05 -4.71
CA PRO A 86 -6.04 26.01 -5.86
C PRO A 86 -4.99 24.90 -5.70
N ALA A 87 -4.77 24.12 -6.75
CA ALA A 87 -3.65 23.18 -6.86
C ALA A 87 -2.34 23.90 -7.21
N GLY A 88 -1.21 23.18 -7.13
CA GLY A 88 0.12 23.69 -7.45
C GLY A 88 0.78 24.42 -6.28
N LEU A 89 0.27 24.23 -5.06
CA LEU A 89 0.87 24.79 -3.86
C LEU A 89 1.97 23.82 -3.41
N ALA A 90 3.23 24.23 -3.48
CA ALA A 90 4.34 23.38 -3.08
C ALA A 90 4.34 23.09 -1.55
N SER A 91 4.75 21.87 -1.20
CA SER A 91 5.11 21.45 0.16
C SER A 91 5.99 22.48 0.87
N LEU A 92 5.64 22.82 2.12
CA LEU A 92 6.42 23.76 2.95
C LEU A 92 7.74 23.16 3.45
N ARG A 93 7.98 21.88 3.18
CA ARG A 93 9.18 21.14 3.56
C ARG A 93 9.90 20.56 2.35
N ASN A 94 9.51 20.95 1.13
CA ASN A 94 10.03 20.40 -0.12
C ASN A 94 9.96 18.85 -0.14
N ARG A 95 8.89 18.27 0.43
CA ARG A 95 8.66 16.82 0.37
C ARG A 95 8.47 16.42 -1.08
N THR A 96 9.01 15.29 -1.48
CA THR A 96 8.98 14.83 -2.87
C THR A 96 7.77 13.95 -3.11
N VAL A 97 7.30 13.94 -4.36
CA VAL A 97 6.21 13.07 -4.81
C VAL A 97 6.58 11.59 -4.64
N LEU A 98 7.86 11.24 -4.80
CA LEU A 98 8.36 9.88 -4.56
C LEU A 98 8.09 9.45 -3.12
N GLY A 99 8.32 10.34 -2.15
CA GLY A 99 8.06 10.04 -0.75
C GLY A 99 6.57 9.88 -0.45
N VAL A 100 5.68 10.62 -1.13
CA VAL A 100 4.23 10.45 -0.99
C VAL A 100 3.79 9.06 -1.45
N PHE A 101 4.20 8.64 -2.66
CA PHE A 101 3.83 7.32 -3.18
C PHE A 101 4.56 6.17 -2.51
N PHE A 102 5.78 6.38 -2.00
CA PHE A 102 6.41 5.43 -1.09
C PHE A 102 5.60 5.27 0.22
N GLY A 103 5.08 6.37 0.77
CA GLY A 103 4.13 6.34 1.89
C GLY A 103 2.87 5.53 1.58
N TYR A 104 2.28 5.70 0.39
CA TYR A 104 1.15 4.87 -0.05
C TYR A 104 1.52 3.39 -0.17
N HIS A 105 2.73 3.07 -0.64
CA HIS A 105 3.23 1.69 -0.67
C HIS A 105 3.40 1.12 0.75
N VAL A 106 3.92 1.92 1.70
CA VAL A 106 3.99 1.56 3.13
C VAL A 106 2.60 1.32 3.72
N LEU A 107 1.61 2.17 3.42
CA LEU A 107 0.24 1.95 3.87
C LEU A 107 -0.33 0.64 3.31
N SER A 108 -0.10 0.34 2.03
CA SER A 108 -0.55 -0.91 1.42
C SER A 108 0.08 -2.18 2.02
N ASP A 109 1.25 -2.03 2.68
CA ASP A 109 1.94 -3.09 3.43
C ASP A 109 1.32 -3.31 4.81
N LEU A 110 0.86 -2.22 5.46
CA LEU A 110 0.38 -2.20 6.84
C LEU A 110 -1.13 -2.43 6.98
N VAL A 111 -1.94 -1.84 6.09
CA VAL A 111 -3.40 -1.83 6.25
C VAL A 111 -4.15 -1.79 4.92
N SER A 112 -5.20 -2.60 4.84
CA SER A 112 -6.17 -2.58 3.74
C SER A 112 -7.57 -2.84 4.28
N VAL A 113 -8.45 -1.88 4.06
CA VAL A 113 -9.87 -1.88 4.50
C VAL A 113 -10.80 -1.40 3.40
N GLU A 114 -10.32 -1.40 2.15
CA GLU A 114 -11.06 -0.95 0.98
C GLU A 114 -12.07 -1.99 0.50
N THR A 115 -11.76 -3.28 0.70
CA THR A 115 -12.61 -4.36 0.19
C THR A 115 -13.90 -4.45 1.01
N PRO A 116 -15.07 -4.47 0.35
CA PRO A 116 -16.35 -4.48 1.03
C PRO A 116 -16.59 -5.76 1.84
N GLY A 117 -17.39 -5.61 2.90
CA GLY A 117 -17.82 -6.69 3.79
C GLY A 117 -19.03 -7.46 3.28
N CYS A 118 -19.35 -8.54 4.02
CA CYS A 118 -20.50 -9.41 3.78
C CYS A 118 -21.32 -9.56 5.07
N PRO A 119 -22.66 -9.33 5.07
CA PRO A 119 -23.49 -8.96 3.91
C PRO A 119 -23.16 -7.57 3.36
N ALA A 120 -23.63 -7.29 2.14
CA ALA A 120 -23.42 -5.98 1.52
C ALA A 120 -24.19 -4.89 2.28
N GLU A 121 -23.47 -3.98 2.92
CA GLU A 121 -24.03 -2.82 3.62
C GLU A 121 -23.61 -1.54 2.90
N PHE A 122 -24.59 -0.71 2.55
CA PHE A 122 -24.35 0.57 1.87
C PHE A 122 -24.53 1.73 2.85
N LEU A 123 -23.56 2.62 2.89
CA LEU A 123 -23.60 3.92 3.57
C LEU A 123 -23.46 5.01 2.51
N ASN A 124 -24.53 5.17 1.74
CA ASN A 124 -24.57 6.05 0.57
C ASN A 124 -24.26 7.50 0.92
N ILE A 125 -23.58 8.20 0.02
CA ILE A 125 -23.28 9.63 0.16
C ILE A 125 -24.32 10.38 -0.68
N ARG A 126 -25.22 11.09 0.00
CA ARG A 126 -26.16 12.00 -0.66
C ARG A 126 -25.38 13.16 -1.27
N ILE A 127 -25.62 13.47 -2.54
CA ILE A 127 -25.02 14.62 -3.20
C ILE A 127 -25.90 15.85 -2.98
N PRO A 128 -25.34 16.99 -2.53
CA PRO A 128 -26.06 18.25 -2.45
C PRO A 128 -26.58 18.68 -3.82
N PRO A 129 -27.83 19.15 -3.94
CA PRO A 129 -28.38 19.61 -5.21
C PRO A 129 -27.50 20.69 -5.85
N GLY A 130 -27.21 20.53 -7.14
CA GLY A 130 -26.34 21.47 -7.86
C GLY A 130 -24.85 21.34 -7.54
N ASP A 131 -24.40 20.20 -7.00
CA ASP A 131 -22.96 19.90 -6.91
C ASP A 131 -22.34 20.00 -8.32
N PRO A 132 -21.35 20.88 -8.54
CA PRO A 132 -20.85 21.17 -9.89
C PRO A 132 -20.29 19.98 -10.67
N MET A 133 -19.95 18.89 -9.97
CA MET A 133 -19.35 17.71 -10.55
C MET A 133 -20.36 16.57 -10.68
N PHE A 134 -21.10 16.29 -9.61
CA PHE A 134 -21.95 15.09 -9.53
C PHE A 134 -23.41 15.37 -9.84
N ASP A 135 -23.88 16.60 -9.64
CA ASP A 135 -25.25 17.02 -9.96
C ASP A 135 -25.27 18.36 -10.72
N PRO A 136 -24.58 18.46 -11.88
CA PRO A 136 -24.50 19.72 -12.63
C PRO A 136 -25.86 20.18 -13.17
N ASP A 137 -26.76 19.23 -13.41
CA ASP A 137 -28.11 19.46 -13.96
C ASP A 137 -29.16 19.74 -12.87
N GLN A 138 -28.76 19.78 -11.59
CA GLN A 138 -29.62 20.07 -10.43
C GLN A 138 -30.82 19.13 -10.29
N HIS A 139 -30.63 17.83 -10.54
CA HIS A 139 -31.67 16.83 -10.31
C HIS A 139 -32.03 16.70 -8.83
N GLY A 140 -31.05 16.88 -7.93
CA GLY A 140 -31.26 16.88 -6.48
C GLY A 140 -31.48 15.50 -5.83
N ASP A 141 -31.43 14.43 -6.62
CA ASP A 141 -31.57 13.03 -6.19
C ASP A 141 -30.31 12.18 -6.42
N VAL A 142 -29.20 12.80 -6.83
CA VAL A 142 -27.93 12.11 -7.07
C VAL A 142 -27.38 11.52 -5.76
N VAL A 143 -26.97 10.25 -5.82
CA VAL A 143 -26.40 9.52 -4.69
C VAL A 143 -25.15 8.76 -5.16
N LEU A 144 -24.04 8.94 -4.47
CA LEU A 144 -22.85 8.11 -4.68
C LEU A 144 -22.94 6.84 -3.81
N PRO A 145 -22.92 5.64 -4.43
CA PRO A 145 -22.93 4.40 -3.66
C PRO A 145 -21.60 4.21 -2.95
N PHE A 146 -21.66 3.94 -1.65
CA PHE A 146 -20.49 3.63 -0.85
C PHE A 146 -20.79 2.41 0.01
N GLN A 147 -19.94 1.38 -0.07
CA GLN A 147 -20.13 0.11 0.61
C GLN A 147 -19.18 -0.01 1.79
N ARG A 148 -19.67 -0.55 2.90
CA ARG A 148 -18.89 -0.72 4.13
C ARG A 148 -17.84 -1.82 3.96
N SER A 149 -16.68 -1.61 4.56
CA SER A 149 -15.54 -2.53 4.59
C SER A 149 -15.85 -3.82 5.36
N ARG A 150 -14.96 -4.82 5.26
CA ARG A 150 -14.99 -6.01 6.14
C ARG A 150 -14.80 -5.64 7.62
N TRP A 151 -15.38 -6.48 8.49
CA TRP A 151 -15.28 -6.38 9.95
C TRP A 151 -15.00 -7.74 10.56
N ASP A 152 -14.52 -7.75 11.80
CA ASP A 152 -14.30 -8.96 12.58
C ASP A 152 -15.65 -9.65 12.85
N PRO A 153 -15.85 -10.91 12.37
CA PRO A 153 -17.07 -11.66 12.60
C PRO A 153 -17.40 -11.91 14.07
N GLU A 154 -16.49 -11.72 15.02
CA GLU A 154 -16.77 -11.88 16.46
C GLU A 154 -17.35 -10.60 17.11
N THR A 155 -17.39 -9.49 16.38
CA THR A 155 -17.77 -8.15 16.88
C THR A 155 -19.10 -7.64 16.31
N GLY A 156 -19.57 -6.47 16.76
CA GLY A 156 -20.66 -5.73 16.11
C GLY A 156 -22.06 -6.28 16.32
N ARG A 157 -22.32 -6.92 17.47
CA ARG A 157 -23.65 -7.47 17.83
C ARG A 157 -24.22 -6.95 19.15
N SER A 158 -23.37 -6.41 20.02
CA SER A 158 -23.74 -5.98 21.37
C SER A 158 -22.97 -4.71 21.73
N PRO A 159 -23.52 -3.83 22.58
CA PRO A 159 -22.88 -2.56 22.95
C PRO A 159 -21.54 -2.74 23.66
N SER A 160 -21.33 -3.85 24.37
CA SER A 160 -20.05 -4.15 25.02
C SER A 160 -18.96 -4.63 24.06
N ASN A 161 -19.32 -5.00 22.83
CA ASN A 161 -18.38 -5.42 21.78
C ASN A 161 -18.83 -4.86 20.42
N PRO A 162 -18.69 -3.53 20.20
CA PRO A 162 -19.06 -2.86 18.95
C PRO A 162 -18.27 -3.40 17.76
N ARG A 163 -18.67 -3.03 16.54
CA ARG A 163 -18.05 -3.51 15.31
C ARG A 163 -16.60 -3.01 15.18
N ASP A 164 -15.68 -3.92 14.91
CA ASP A 164 -14.28 -3.59 14.59
C ASP A 164 -13.94 -3.95 13.13
N PRO A 165 -13.30 -3.05 12.35
CA PRO A 165 -12.85 -3.36 11.00
C PRO A 165 -11.80 -4.48 11.00
N ALA A 166 -11.77 -5.30 9.95
CA ALA A 166 -10.77 -6.35 9.78
C ALA A 166 -9.72 -5.94 8.75
N ASN A 167 -8.43 -6.00 9.11
CA ASN A 167 -7.33 -5.71 8.20
C ASN A 167 -7.17 -6.82 7.15
N GLN A 168 -7.15 -6.49 5.86
CA GLN A 168 -7.07 -7.47 4.78
C GLN A 168 -5.64 -7.82 4.36
N VAL A 169 -4.63 -7.17 4.94
CA VAL A 169 -3.20 -7.49 4.82
C VAL A 169 -2.61 -7.78 6.20
N THR A 170 -1.33 -8.14 6.27
CA THR A 170 -0.61 -8.24 7.55
C THR A 170 -0.46 -6.84 8.15
N GLY A 171 -0.63 -6.71 9.47
CA GLY A 171 -0.39 -5.44 10.18
C GLY A 171 1.09 -5.16 10.45
N TRP A 172 1.96 -6.11 10.12
CA TRP A 172 3.40 -5.99 10.26
C TRP A 172 3.98 -5.21 9.09
N LEU A 173 5.08 -4.49 9.33
CA LEU A 173 5.90 -3.93 8.26
C LEU A 173 6.83 -5.02 7.71
N ASP A 174 6.27 -6.06 7.10
CA ASP A 174 6.96 -7.29 6.72
C ASP A 174 7.11 -7.49 5.21
N GLY A 175 6.89 -6.43 4.42
CA GLY A 175 7.02 -6.51 2.96
C GLY A 175 5.90 -7.31 2.33
N SER A 176 4.74 -7.44 2.98
CA SER A 176 3.55 -8.10 2.41
C SER A 176 3.05 -7.43 1.13
N ALA A 177 3.31 -6.13 0.94
CA ALA A 177 3.05 -5.43 -0.33
C ALA A 177 3.94 -5.94 -1.48
N ILE A 178 5.08 -6.55 -1.15
CA ILE A 178 6.05 -7.11 -2.11
C ILE A 178 5.79 -8.62 -2.32
N TYR A 179 5.60 -9.37 -1.22
CA TYR A 179 5.57 -10.84 -1.23
C TYR A 179 4.18 -11.47 -1.07
N GLY A 180 3.16 -10.67 -0.77
CA GLY A 180 1.79 -11.11 -0.52
C GLY A 180 1.55 -11.47 0.95
N SER A 181 0.29 -11.35 1.38
CA SER A 181 -0.14 -11.64 2.76
C SER A 181 -0.56 -13.10 2.99
N SER A 182 -0.10 -14.04 2.15
CA SER A 182 -0.26 -15.48 2.37
C SER A 182 0.80 -16.27 1.60
N HIS A 183 1.08 -17.50 2.04
CA HIS A 183 2.09 -18.35 1.39
C HIS A 183 1.72 -18.65 -0.06
N SER A 184 0.47 -19.04 -0.33
CA SER A 184 -0.01 -19.30 -1.70
C SER A 184 0.08 -18.07 -2.60
N TRP A 185 -0.03 -16.87 -2.06
CA TRP A 185 0.18 -15.63 -2.81
C TRP A 185 1.66 -15.46 -3.16
N SER A 186 2.56 -15.67 -2.19
CA SER A 186 4.00 -15.65 -2.45
C SER A 186 4.40 -16.68 -3.52
N ASP A 187 3.84 -17.89 -3.47
CA ASP A 187 4.07 -18.92 -4.48
C ASP A 187 3.61 -18.46 -5.87
N ALA A 188 2.43 -17.83 -5.96
CA ALA A 188 1.92 -17.27 -7.22
C ALA A 188 2.81 -16.14 -7.79
N LEU A 189 3.55 -15.43 -6.93
CA LEU A 189 4.48 -14.37 -7.31
C LEU A 189 5.89 -14.88 -7.63
N ARG A 190 6.23 -16.13 -7.33
CA ARG A 190 7.58 -16.69 -7.50
C ARG A 190 7.76 -17.39 -8.84
N SER A 191 8.98 -17.34 -9.38
CA SER A 191 9.36 -18.15 -10.54
C SER A 191 9.74 -19.58 -10.16
N PHE A 192 10.11 -19.80 -8.89
CA PHE A 192 10.79 -21.00 -8.39
C PHE A 192 12.09 -21.31 -9.15
N SER A 193 12.76 -20.25 -9.63
CA SER A 193 14.07 -20.34 -10.26
C SER A 193 14.97 -19.18 -9.83
N GLY A 194 16.18 -19.52 -9.37
CA GLY A 194 17.22 -18.56 -8.98
C GLY A 194 16.85 -17.68 -7.79
N GLY A 195 15.85 -18.08 -6.98
CA GLY A 195 15.32 -17.34 -5.85
C GLY A 195 14.59 -16.05 -6.23
N GLN A 196 14.05 -15.96 -7.46
CA GLN A 196 13.48 -14.74 -8.01
C GLN A 196 11.95 -14.70 -7.94
N LEU A 197 11.41 -13.48 -7.91
CA LEU A 197 10.02 -13.23 -8.23
C LEU A 197 9.81 -13.40 -9.75
N ALA A 198 8.64 -13.92 -10.12
CA ALA A 198 8.30 -14.25 -11.49
C ALA A 198 8.17 -13.01 -12.37
N SER A 199 9.02 -12.92 -13.40
CA SER A 199 8.93 -11.90 -14.43
C SER A 199 8.08 -12.34 -15.63
N GLY A 200 7.57 -11.35 -16.36
CA GLY A 200 6.99 -11.53 -17.69
C GLY A 200 8.06 -11.69 -18.77
N PRO A 201 7.72 -11.41 -20.05
CA PRO A 201 8.68 -11.41 -21.16
C PRO A 201 9.84 -10.43 -20.95
N ASP A 202 9.58 -9.28 -20.32
CA ASP A 202 10.60 -8.34 -19.86
C ASP A 202 10.99 -8.69 -18.40
N PRO A 203 12.26 -9.00 -18.10
CA PRO A 203 12.72 -9.34 -16.75
C PRO A 203 12.55 -8.20 -15.73
N ALA A 204 12.36 -6.96 -16.18
CA ALA A 204 12.13 -5.80 -15.33
C ALA A 204 10.71 -5.73 -14.75
N PHE A 205 9.76 -6.47 -15.33
CA PHE A 205 8.36 -6.45 -14.94
C PHE A 205 7.89 -7.81 -14.41
N PRO A 206 7.02 -7.86 -13.39
CA PRO A 206 6.39 -9.09 -12.94
C PRO A 206 5.56 -9.72 -14.06
N ARG A 207 5.15 -10.98 -13.86
CA ARG A 207 4.11 -11.56 -14.71
C ARG A 207 2.82 -10.73 -14.62
N ASP A 208 2.15 -10.62 -15.75
CA ASP A 208 0.76 -10.15 -15.80
C ASP A 208 -0.14 -11.04 -14.94
N SER A 209 -1.10 -10.41 -14.27
CA SER A 209 -2.14 -11.15 -13.56
C SER A 209 -3.02 -11.89 -14.56
N GLN A 210 -3.14 -13.21 -14.40
CA GLN A 210 -4.00 -14.04 -15.25
C GLN A 210 -5.25 -14.51 -14.50
N ASN A 211 -5.11 -14.77 -13.19
CA ASN A 211 -6.19 -15.26 -12.34
C ASN A 211 -6.94 -14.07 -11.71
N PRO A 212 -8.28 -14.01 -11.81
CA PRO A 212 -9.08 -12.95 -11.18
C PRO A 212 -8.96 -12.90 -9.65
N LEU A 213 -8.42 -13.94 -9.02
CA LEU A 213 -8.19 -14.01 -7.56
C LEU A 213 -6.89 -13.34 -7.11
N LEU A 214 -6.01 -12.93 -8.04
CA LEU A 214 -4.68 -12.41 -7.69
C LEU A 214 -4.66 -10.88 -7.56
N MET A 215 -5.10 -10.13 -8.57
CA MET A 215 -5.02 -8.66 -8.55
C MET A 215 -6.39 -8.01 -8.63
N TRP A 216 -6.57 -6.91 -7.90
CA TRP A 216 -7.77 -6.08 -8.02
C TRP A 216 -7.85 -5.46 -9.41
N ALA A 217 -8.93 -5.74 -10.14
CA ALA A 217 -9.10 -5.34 -11.53
C ALA A 217 -10.21 -4.29 -11.70
N ALA A 218 -10.20 -3.22 -10.89
CA ALA A 218 -11.11 -2.08 -11.09
C ALA A 218 -10.96 -1.52 -12.51
N PRO A 219 -12.06 -1.18 -13.21
CA PRO A 219 -11.98 -0.62 -14.56
C PRO A 219 -11.25 0.73 -14.54
N ASP A 220 -10.52 1.02 -15.62
CA ASP A 220 -9.86 2.30 -15.86
C ASP A 220 -10.94 3.40 -15.97
N PRO A 221 -10.98 4.40 -15.07
CA PRO A 221 -12.01 5.43 -15.09
C PRO A 221 -11.96 6.34 -16.33
N ALA A 222 -10.81 6.46 -17.00
CA ALA A 222 -10.64 7.32 -18.16
C ALA A 222 -10.97 6.62 -19.48
N THR A 223 -10.68 5.33 -19.60
CA THR A 223 -10.84 4.57 -20.85
C THR A 223 -11.94 3.50 -20.80
N GLY A 224 -12.41 3.13 -19.61
CA GLY A 224 -13.32 2.01 -19.41
C GLY A 224 -12.67 0.63 -19.62
N GLN A 225 -11.35 0.56 -19.88
CA GLN A 225 -10.64 -0.71 -20.02
C GLN A 225 -10.75 -1.53 -18.73
N ASN A 226 -10.97 -2.83 -18.88
CA ASN A 226 -11.22 -3.74 -17.77
C ASN A 226 -10.46 -5.06 -17.96
N GLY A 227 -10.61 -5.96 -17.00
CA GLY A 227 -9.86 -7.21 -16.95
C GLY A 227 -8.43 -7.03 -16.44
N PRO A 228 -7.68 -8.15 -16.33
CA PRO A 228 -6.38 -8.17 -15.68
C PRO A 228 -5.19 -7.98 -16.65
N ARG A 229 -5.43 -7.94 -17.96
CA ARG A 229 -4.40 -7.65 -18.97
C ARG A 229 -3.81 -6.28 -18.71
N GLY A 230 -2.48 -6.16 -18.65
CA GLY A 230 -1.80 -4.90 -18.31
C GLY A 230 -1.78 -4.57 -16.82
N LEU A 231 -2.21 -5.49 -15.94
CA LEU A 231 -2.03 -5.36 -14.49
C LEU A 231 -0.94 -6.33 -14.04
N TYR A 232 0.13 -5.82 -13.43
CA TYR A 232 1.22 -6.64 -12.93
C TYR A 232 0.85 -7.31 -11.59
N ALA A 233 1.40 -8.49 -11.35
CA ALA A 233 1.23 -9.19 -10.08
C ALA A 233 2.18 -8.63 -8.99
N PHE A 234 1.62 -8.16 -7.88
CA PHE A 234 2.35 -7.69 -6.69
C PHE A 234 1.84 -8.39 -5.43
N GLY A 235 2.52 -8.18 -4.31
CA GLY A 235 2.03 -8.62 -2.99
C GLY A 235 0.77 -7.86 -2.56
N ALA A 236 0.76 -6.54 -2.75
CA ALA A 236 -0.42 -5.72 -2.50
C ALA A 236 -1.46 -5.89 -3.63
N GLU A 237 -2.65 -6.41 -3.30
CA GLU A 237 -3.77 -6.64 -4.25
C GLU A 237 -4.11 -5.40 -5.10
N ARG A 238 -3.92 -4.20 -4.55
CA ARG A 238 -4.20 -2.89 -5.19
C ARG A 238 -2.96 -2.16 -5.68
N GLY A 239 -1.83 -2.86 -5.88
CA GLY A 239 -0.57 -2.25 -6.35
C GLY A 239 -0.65 -1.56 -7.72
N ASN A 240 -1.65 -1.88 -8.55
CA ASN A 240 -1.89 -1.26 -9.85
C ASN A 240 -2.87 -0.06 -9.81
N ARG A 241 -3.15 0.50 -8.62
CA ARG A 241 -4.10 1.61 -8.45
C ARG A 241 -3.77 2.80 -9.35
N GLU A 242 -2.49 3.10 -9.50
CA GLU A 242 -1.95 4.19 -10.32
C GLU A 242 -0.49 3.86 -10.68
N PRO A 243 0.04 4.37 -11.81
CA PRO A 243 1.38 4.01 -12.28
C PRO A 243 2.49 4.41 -11.31
N PHE A 244 2.24 5.37 -10.41
CA PHE A 244 3.20 5.84 -9.42
C PHE A 244 3.40 4.80 -8.30
N LEU A 245 2.31 4.29 -7.73
CA LEU A 245 2.35 3.18 -6.77
C LEU A 245 2.88 1.91 -7.42
N GLN A 246 2.46 1.65 -8.67
CA GLN A 246 2.97 0.54 -9.47
C GLN A 246 4.48 0.64 -9.67
N ALA A 247 5.03 1.83 -9.95
CA ALA A 247 6.47 2.04 -10.09
C ALA A 247 7.25 1.72 -8.81
N LEU A 248 6.69 2.01 -7.62
CA LEU A 248 7.28 1.57 -6.35
C LEU A 248 7.24 0.05 -6.20
N GLY A 249 6.14 -0.60 -6.58
CA GLY A 249 6.05 -2.06 -6.61
C GLY A 249 7.09 -2.69 -7.54
N LEU A 250 7.28 -2.13 -8.74
CA LEU A 250 8.29 -2.55 -9.72
C LEU A 250 9.72 -2.32 -9.21
N LEU A 251 9.97 -1.22 -8.50
CA LEU A 251 11.26 -0.96 -7.85
C LEU A 251 11.60 -2.07 -6.85
N TRP A 252 10.66 -2.43 -5.96
CA TRP A 252 10.89 -3.46 -4.95
C TRP A 252 11.00 -4.87 -5.54
N PHE A 253 10.21 -5.17 -6.57
CA PHE A 253 10.33 -6.39 -7.36
C PHE A 253 11.73 -6.53 -7.97
N ARG A 254 12.20 -5.51 -8.70
CA ARG A 254 13.54 -5.51 -9.32
C ARG A 254 14.64 -5.57 -8.26
N TYR A 255 14.46 -4.91 -7.12
CA TYR A 255 15.42 -4.92 -6.02
C TYR A 255 15.56 -6.32 -5.38
N HIS A 256 14.45 -7.05 -5.24
CA HIS A 256 14.50 -8.45 -4.80
C HIS A 256 15.24 -9.33 -5.80
N ASN A 257 14.91 -9.26 -7.09
CA ASN A 257 15.58 -10.05 -8.12
C ASN A 257 17.08 -9.73 -8.21
N LEU A 258 17.47 -8.47 -8.03
CA LEU A 258 18.87 -8.07 -7.91
C LEU A 258 19.56 -8.72 -6.71
N TRP A 259 18.92 -8.78 -5.54
CA TRP A 259 19.47 -9.45 -4.37
C TRP A 259 19.58 -10.96 -4.54
N ALA A 260 18.57 -11.61 -5.11
CA ALA A 260 18.63 -13.04 -5.44
C ALA A 260 19.81 -13.35 -6.37
N GLN A 261 20.02 -12.54 -7.42
CA GLN A 261 21.19 -12.67 -8.31
C GLN A 261 22.53 -12.42 -7.61
N ARG A 262 22.59 -11.45 -6.68
CA ARG A 262 23.80 -11.20 -5.88
C ARG A 262 24.15 -12.39 -5.00
N LEU A 263 23.14 -12.98 -4.35
CA LEU A 263 23.31 -14.15 -3.49
C LEU A 263 23.70 -15.38 -4.31
N ALA A 264 23.09 -15.61 -5.47
CA ALA A 264 23.45 -16.72 -6.37
C ALA A 264 24.91 -16.62 -6.87
N ARG A 265 25.42 -15.40 -7.07
CA ARG A 265 26.84 -15.18 -7.40
C ARG A 265 27.78 -15.44 -6.22
N GLN A 266 27.33 -15.23 -4.99
CA GLN A 266 28.11 -15.44 -3.77
C GLN A 266 28.08 -16.90 -3.29
N HIS A 267 26.95 -17.56 -3.50
CA HIS A 267 26.65 -18.92 -3.07
C HIS A 267 26.08 -19.71 -4.26
N PRO A 268 26.93 -20.16 -5.20
CA PRO A 268 26.49 -20.88 -6.39
C PRO A 268 25.86 -22.24 -6.10
N ASP A 269 26.07 -22.76 -4.89
CA ASP A 269 25.55 -24.02 -4.36
C ASP A 269 24.18 -23.89 -3.69
N TRP A 270 23.65 -22.67 -3.53
CA TRP A 270 22.32 -22.47 -2.95
C TRP A 270 21.19 -22.74 -3.95
N GLU A 271 20.16 -23.42 -3.47
CA GLU A 271 18.93 -23.74 -4.19
C GLU A 271 17.97 -22.54 -4.24
N ASP A 272 16.90 -22.65 -5.04
CA ASP A 272 15.90 -21.57 -5.22
C ASP A 272 15.33 -21.03 -3.90
N GLU A 273 14.92 -21.93 -3.00
CA GLU A 273 14.29 -21.56 -1.73
C GLU A 273 15.26 -20.79 -0.83
N GLU A 274 16.51 -21.20 -0.78
CA GLU A 274 17.55 -20.56 0.04
C GLU A 274 17.82 -19.15 -0.46
N LEU A 275 18.01 -19.01 -1.78
CA LEU A 275 18.18 -17.71 -2.43
C LEU A 275 16.99 -16.80 -2.19
N PHE A 276 15.77 -17.31 -2.36
CA PHE A 276 14.55 -16.54 -2.17
C PHE A 276 14.41 -16.04 -0.73
N GLN A 277 14.61 -16.91 0.27
CA GLN A 277 14.43 -16.52 1.67
C GLN A 277 15.53 -15.55 2.16
N HIS A 278 16.78 -15.72 1.72
CA HIS A 278 17.84 -14.77 2.01
C HIS A 278 17.58 -13.41 1.35
N ALA A 279 17.17 -13.40 0.07
CA ALA A 279 16.81 -12.18 -0.64
C ALA A 279 15.61 -11.47 0.01
N ARG A 280 14.54 -12.21 0.31
CA ARG A 280 13.35 -11.70 1.02
C ARG A 280 13.72 -11.09 2.37
N LYS A 281 14.46 -11.79 3.22
CA LYS A 281 14.92 -11.27 4.51
C LYS A 281 15.68 -9.95 4.37
N ARG A 282 16.58 -9.86 3.39
CA ARG A 282 17.36 -8.63 3.15
C ARG A 282 16.50 -7.47 2.64
N VAL A 283 15.56 -7.74 1.74
CA VAL A 283 14.66 -6.73 1.20
C VAL A 283 13.71 -6.21 2.29
N ILE A 284 13.12 -7.09 3.10
CA ILE A 284 12.25 -6.69 4.23
C ILE A 284 13.02 -5.78 5.19
N ALA A 285 14.23 -6.16 5.60
CA ALA A 285 15.04 -5.33 6.50
C ALA A 285 15.36 -3.95 5.88
N THR A 286 15.61 -3.90 4.57
CA THR A 286 15.86 -2.64 3.85
C THR A 286 14.60 -1.77 3.79
N TYR A 287 13.45 -2.39 3.52
CA TYR A 287 12.15 -1.73 3.46
C TYR A 287 11.76 -1.13 4.81
N GLN A 288 11.88 -1.91 5.89
CA GLN A 288 11.66 -1.45 7.27
C GLN A 288 12.56 -0.27 7.63
N ASN A 289 13.85 -0.36 7.30
CA ASN A 289 14.81 0.69 7.60
C ASN A 289 14.44 2.01 6.91
N ILE A 290 14.15 1.97 5.61
CA ILE A 290 13.78 3.17 4.84
C ILE A 290 12.44 3.74 5.34
N ALA A 291 11.43 2.88 5.55
CA ALA A 291 10.13 3.33 6.03
C ALA A 291 10.20 4.01 7.41
N VAL A 292 10.89 3.39 8.38
CA VAL A 292 10.87 3.84 9.78
C VAL A 292 11.89 4.94 10.06
N TYR A 293 13.09 4.88 9.47
CA TYR A 293 14.20 5.77 9.84
C TYR A 293 14.54 6.83 8.78
N GLU A 294 13.98 6.77 7.57
CA GLU A 294 14.21 7.77 6.53
C GLU A 294 12.91 8.48 6.12
N TRP A 295 11.90 7.72 5.71
CA TRP A 295 10.62 8.26 5.28
C TRP A 295 9.83 8.87 6.45
N LEU A 296 9.64 8.13 7.56
CA LEU A 296 8.85 8.63 8.68
C LEU A 296 9.39 9.94 9.26
N PRO A 297 10.72 10.12 9.50
CA PRO A 297 11.26 11.38 10.00
C PRO A 297 11.13 12.53 9.00
N SER A 298 11.33 12.28 7.70
CA SER A 298 11.18 13.33 6.67
C SER A 298 9.72 13.77 6.49
N PHE A 299 8.77 12.84 6.58
CA PHE A 299 7.35 13.12 6.39
C PHE A 299 6.69 13.69 7.65
N LEU A 300 6.97 13.15 8.84
CA LEU A 300 6.35 13.61 10.09
C LEU A 300 7.16 14.65 10.86
N GLN A 301 8.42 14.89 10.50
CA GLN A 301 9.36 15.70 11.30
C GLN A 301 9.48 15.19 12.74
N LYS A 302 9.31 13.88 12.90
CA LYS A 302 9.37 13.15 14.17
C LYS A 302 10.14 11.86 13.94
N THR A 303 11.17 11.65 14.74
CA THR A 303 11.97 10.43 14.71
C THR A 303 11.45 9.46 15.79
N PRO A 304 11.30 8.16 15.48
CA PRO A 304 11.01 7.18 16.52
C PRO A 304 12.13 7.17 17.58
N PRO A 305 11.82 6.83 18.84
CA PRO A 305 12.85 6.66 19.86
C PRO A 305 13.84 5.56 19.46
N GLU A 306 15.04 5.62 20.01
CA GLU A 306 16.06 4.57 19.79
C GLU A 306 15.49 3.19 20.15
N TYR A 307 15.79 2.19 19.31
CA TYR A 307 15.23 0.86 19.48
C TYR A 307 15.83 0.15 20.69
N THR A 308 15.02 -0.04 21.73
CA THR A 308 15.44 -0.68 23.00
C THR A 308 15.25 -2.20 23.05
N GLY A 309 14.98 -2.83 21.89
CA GLY A 309 14.71 -4.27 21.80
C GLY A 309 13.22 -4.62 21.66
N TYR A 310 12.97 -5.90 21.37
CA TYR A 310 11.64 -6.42 21.09
C TYR A 310 10.75 -6.41 22.36
N ARG A 311 9.49 -6.02 22.19
CA ARG A 311 8.50 -5.93 23.28
C ARG A 311 7.40 -6.97 23.05
N PRO A 312 7.48 -8.17 23.65
CA PRO A 312 6.51 -9.26 23.42
C PRO A 312 5.11 -8.98 23.97
N PHE A 313 4.95 -7.99 24.86
CA PHE A 313 3.67 -7.66 25.49
C PHE A 313 3.02 -6.40 24.92
N LEU A 314 3.59 -5.82 23.86
CA LEU A 314 3.04 -4.64 23.18
C LEU A 314 2.22 -5.10 21.98
N ASP A 315 0.93 -4.74 21.95
CA ASP A 315 0.07 -5.01 20.79
C ASP A 315 0.47 -4.12 19.60
N PRO A 316 0.91 -4.70 18.47
CA PRO A 316 1.34 -3.95 17.29
C PRO A 316 0.22 -3.80 16.25
N SER A 317 -1.01 -4.22 16.54
CA SER A 317 -2.11 -4.17 15.59
C SER A 317 -2.43 -2.72 15.20
N ILE A 318 -2.63 -2.49 13.91
CA ILE A 318 -2.93 -1.15 13.36
C ILE A 318 -4.24 -0.61 13.94
N SER A 319 -4.27 0.65 14.35
CA SER A 319 -5.48 1.29 14.87
C SER A 319 -6.37 1.85 13.76
N SER A 320 -7.67 1.90 14.00
CA SER A 320 -8.65 2.48 13.06
C SER A 320 -8.36 3.95 12.78
N GLU A 321 -7.88 4.69 13.77
CA GLU A 321 -7.51 6.10 13.67
C GLU A 321 -6.25 6.30 12.80
N PHE A 322 -5.29 5.37 12.85
CA PHE A 322 -4.10 5.42 12.00
C PHE A 322 -4.46 5.38 10.51
N VAL A 323 -5.46 4.59 10.13
CA VAL A 323 -5.89 4.48 8.72
C VAL A 323 -6.38 5.83 8.20
N ALA A 324 -7.27 6.50 8.94
CA ALA A 324 -7.79 7.80 8.54
C ALA A 324 -6.71 8.88 8.54
N ALA A 325 -5.88 8.92 9.59
CA ALA A 325 -4.81 9.90 9.71
C ALA A 325 -3.76 9.79 8.61
N SER A 326 -3.31 8.56 8.31
CA SER A 326 -2.28 8.32 7.30
C SER A 326 -2.78 8.55 5.88
N GLU A 327 -3.97 8.06 5.54
CA GLU A 327 -4.58 8.27 4.21
C GLU A 327 -4.81 9.76 3.92
N GLN A 328 -5.31 10.53 4.90
CA GLN A 328 -5.53 11.98 4.72
C GLN A 328 -4.23 12.77 4.62
N PHE A 329 -3.25 12.46 5.47
CA PHE A 329 -1.96 13.14 5.43
C PHE A 329 -1.23 12.89 4.11
N LEU A 330 -1.34 11.70 3.53
CA LEU A 330 -0.77 11.43 2.20
C LEU A 330 -1.59 12.07 1.07
N SER A 331 -2.92 12.04 1.16
CA SER A 331 -3.79 12.54 0.09
C SER A 331 -3.66 14.04 -0.15
N THR A 332 -3.39 14.84 0.90
CA THR A 332 -3.16 16.30 0.76
C THR A 332 -1.91 16.64 -0.05
N MET A 333 -0.93 15.72 -0.13
CA MET A 333 0.32 15.95 -0.86
C MET A 333 0.31 15.41 -2.29
N VAL A 334 -0.77 14.76 -2.75
CA VAL A 334 -0.83 14.20 -4.10
C VAL A 334 -0.87 15.33 -5.14
N PRO A 335 0.04 15.36 -6.12
CA PRO A 335 0.05 16.40 -7.15
C PRO A 335 -1.02 16.15 -8.21
N PRO A 336 -1.42 17.18 -8.99
CA PRO A 336 -2.34 17.01 -10.12
C PRO A 336 -1.69 16.25 -11.30
N GLY A 337 -0.36 16.24 -11.38
CA GLY A 337 0.39 15.51 -12.41
C GLY A 337 1.81 15.21 -11.97
N VAL A 338 2.42 14.17 -12.56
CA VAL A 338 3.73 13.66 -12.17
C VAL A 338 4.71 13.75 -13.34
N TYR A 339 5.88 14.33 -13.08
CA TYR A 339 6.94 14.44 -14.08
C TYR A 339 7.60 13.11 -14.40
N MET A 340 8.13 12.98 -15.61
CA MET A 340 9.09 11.95 -16.00
C MET A 340 10.44 12.62 -16.30
N ARG A 341 11.51 12.13 -15.68
CA ARG A 341 12.85 12.73 -15.77
C ARG A 341 13.90 11.68 -16.12
N ASN A 342 14.72 11.94 -17.12
CA ASN A 342 15.83 11.05 -17.43
C ASN A 342 17.02 11.24 -16.46
N ALA A 343 18.05 10.39 -16.59
CA ALA A 343 19.25 10.44 -15.75
C ALA A 343 20.04 11.77 -15.89
N SER A 344 19.96 12.44 -17.04
CA SER A 344 20.67 13.70 -17.35
C SER A 344 19.89 14.97 -16.96
N CYS A 345 19.00 14.87 -15.97
CA CYS A 345 18.18 15.98 -15.45
C CYS A 345 17.22 16.62 -16.47
N HIS A 346 16.89 15.93 -17.57
CA HIS A 346 15.94 16.41 -18.56
C HIS A 346 14.54 15.82 -18.29
N PHE A 347 13.54 16.71 -18.20
CA PHE A 347 12.14 16.35 -18.02
C PHE A 347 11.49 16.12 -19.38
N GLN A 348 11.11 14.87 -19.66
CA GLN A 348 10.52 14.50 -20.95
C GLN A 348 9.04 14.83 -21.01
N GLY A 349 8.55 15.12 -22.23
CA GLY A 349 7.12 15.24 -22.48
C GLY A 349 6.42 13.89 -22.35
N VAL A 350 5.21 13.90 -21.83
CA VAL A 350 4.36 12.73 -21.65
C VAL A 350 3.34 12.69 -22.79
N ILE A 351 3.35 11.60 -23.55
CA ILE A 351 2.39 11.32 -24.62
C ILE A 351 1.10 10.78 -23.98
N ASN A 352 0.06 11.59 -24.04
CA ASN A 352 -1.27 11.23 -23.58
C ASN A 352 -1.94 10.24 -24.55
N ARG A 353 -2.99 9.56 -24.09
CA ARG A 353 -3.78 8.64 -24.94
C ARG A 353 -4.48 9.30 -26.13
N ASN A 354 -4.71 10.62 -26.08
CA ASN A 354 -5.21 11.40 -27.20
C ASN A 354 -4.09 11.90 -28.14
N SER A 355 -2.89 11.31 -28.05
CA SER A 355 -1.67 11.64 -28.80
C SER A 355 -1.11 13.06 -28.56
N SER A 356 -1.70 13.83 -27.65
CA SER A 356 -1.13 15.13 -27.25
C SER A 356 0.07 14.93 -26.33
N VAL A 357 1.00 15.89 -26.33
CA VAL A 357 2.17 15.87 -25.44
C VAL A 357 1.94 16.86 -24.30
N SER A 358 1.96 16.36 -23.07
CA SER A 358 1.86 17.14 -21.84
C SER A 358 3.19 17.21 -21.11
N ARG A 359 3.33 18.18 -20.20
CA ARG A 359 4.55 18.35 -19.39
C ARG A 359 4.73 17.26 -18.32
N ALA A 360 3.64 16.59 -17.93
CA ALA A 360 3.60 15.63 -16.85
C ALA A 360 2.44 14.64 -17.09
N LEU A 361 2.52 13.47 -16.48
CA LEU A 361 1.47 12.45 -16.51
C LEU A 361 0.35 12.85 -15.56
N ARG A 362 -0.86 13.05 -16.09
CA ARG A 362 -2.03 13.47 -15.30
C ARG A 362 -2.46 12.34 -14.36
N VAL A 363 -2.56 12.62 -13.06
CA VAL A 363 -2.90 11.60 -12.05
C VAL A 363 -4.27 11.01 -12.34
N CYS A 364 -5.31 11.83 -12.52
CA CYS A 364 -6.66 11.29 -12.61
C CYS A 364 -6.93 10.46 -13.87
N ASN A 365 -6.22 10.73 -14.97
CA ASN A 365 -6.34 9.95 -16.20
C ASN A 365 -5.49 8.67 -16.17
N SER A 366 -4.77 8.39 -15.08
CA SER A 366 -3.83 7.27 -14.97
C SER A 366 -4.24 6.22 -13.94
N TYR A 367 -5.34 6.43 -13.21
CA TYR A 367 -5.85 5.43 -12.28
C TYR A 367 -6.22 4.13 -13.00
N TRP A 368 -5.75 3.02 -12.45
CA TRP A 368 -5.93 1.67 -13.00
C TRP A 368 -5.56 1.58 -14.48
N SER A 369 -4.56 2.35 -14.93
CA SER A 369 -4.05 2.29 -16.29
C SER A 369 -3.52 0.89 -16.62
N ARG A 370 -4.05 0.24 -17.65
CA ARG A 370 -3.54 -1.06 -18.16
C ARG A 370 -2.30 -0.89 -19.02
N GLU A 371 -2.31 0.19 -19.79
CA GLU A 371 -1.21 0.58 -20.66
C GLU A 371 -1.23 2.10 -20.79
N HIS A 372 -0.05 2.68 -20.95
CA HIS A 372 0.11 4.10 -21.20
C HIS A 372 1.19 4.33 -22.26
N PRO A 373 0.97 5.15 -23.30
CA PRO A 373 1.93 5.34 -24.40
C PRO A 373 3.35 5.77 -23.96
N SER A 374 3.46 6.43 -22.81
CA SER A 374 4.74 6.82 -22.20
C SER A 374 5.22 5.93 -21.05
N LEU A 375 4.63 4.75 -20.86
CA LEU A 375 5.06 3.76 -19.87
C LEU A 375 5.05 2.37 -20.54
N GLN A 376 6.05 2.11 -21.37
CA GLN A 376 6.16 0.89 -22.18
C GLN A 376 7.37 0.04 -21.80
N SER A 377 8.42 0.65 -21.24
CA SER A 377 9.66 -0.06 -20.88
C SER A 377 10.14 0.25 -19.46
N ALA A 378 11.16 -0.47 -19.01
CA ALA A 378 11.78 -0.27 -17.70
C ALA A 378 12.36 1.15 -17.55
N GLU A 379 12.90 1.73 -18.64
CA GLU A 379 13.44 3.08 -18.67
C GLU A 379 12.37 4.15 -18.41
N ASP A 380 11.13 3.91 -18.85
CA ASP A 380 10.02 4.80 -18.56
C ASP A 380 9.65 4.78 -17.07
N VAL A 381 9.68 3.60 -16.44
CA VAL A 381 9.49 3.44 -15.00
C VAL A 381 10.62 4.13 -14.23
N ASP A 382 11.87 4.00 -14.71
CA ASP A 382 13.01 4.69 -14.13
C ASP A 382 12.85 6.21 -14.26
N ALA A 383 12.39 6.69 -15.41
CA ALA A 383 12.12 8.10 -15.63
C ALA A 383 10.99 8.62 -14.72
N LEU A 384 9.98 7.79 -14.45
CA LEU A 384 8.90 8.12 -13.52
C LEU A 384 9.40 8.19 -12.08
N LEU A 385 10.21 7.23 -11.63
CA LEU A 385 10.85 7.24 -10.30
C LEU A 385 11.73 8.47 -10.11
N LEU A 386 12.57 8.80 -11.09
CA LEU A 386 13.46 9.97 -11.07
C LEU A 386 12.68 11.29 -11.11
N GLY A 387 11.58 11.33 -11.86
CA GLY A 387 10.67 12.48 -11.91
C GLY A 387 10.00 12.73 -10.57
N MET A 388 9.41 11.70 -9.99
CA MET A 388 8.83 11.74 -8.63
C MET A 388 9.86 12.14 -7.57
N ALA A 389 11.11 11.68 -7.69
CA ALA A 389 12.19 12.02 -6.76
C ALA A 389 12.58 13.51 -6.84
N SER A 390 12.38 14.14 -7.99
CA SER A 390 12.79 15.53 -8.24
C SER A 390 11.63 16.52 -8.10
N GLN A 391 10.40 16.02 -8.17
CA GLN A 391 9.20 16.83 -8.08
C GLN A 391 8.80 17.05 -6.62
N ILE A 392 8.52 18.31 -6.28
CA ILE A 392 7.94 18.68 -5.00
C ILE A 392 6.46 18.32 -4.99
N ALA A 393 6.02 17.71 -3.90
CA ALA A 393 4.64 17.35 -3.62
C ALA A 393 3.78 18.59 -3.32
N GLU A 394 2.46 18.40 -3.25
CA GLU A 394 1.55 19.47 -2.85
C GLU A 394 1.73 19.83 -1.37
N ARG A 395 1.16 20.96 -0.98
CA ARG A 395 1.23 21.51 0.36
C ARG A 395 0.46 20.65 1.34
N GLU A 396 1.03 20.48 2.53
CA GLU A 396 0.38 19.78 3.64
C GLU A 396 -0.62 20.71 4.33
N ASP A 397 -1.75 20.96 3.67
CA ASP A 397 -2.85 21.77 4.19
C ASP A 397 -4.20 21.07 4.05
N HIS A 398 -5.29 21.83 4.01
CA HIS A 398 -6.65 21.29 3.93
C HIS A 398 -7.07 21.06 2.47
N VAL A 399 -6.35 21.63 1.49
CA VAL A 399 -6.69 21.59 0.08
C VAL A 399 -6.32 20.23 -0.51
N LEU A 400 -7.22 19.66 -1.32
CA LEU A 400 -6.96 18.46 -2.10
C LEU A 400 -7.08 18.79 -3.59
N VAL A 401 -6.16 18.24 -4.39
CA VAL A 401 -6.23 18.35 -5.86
C VAL A 401 -7.49 17.69 -6.39
N GLU A 402 -8.02 18.18 -7.50
CA GLU A 402 -9.25 17.65 -8.11
C GLU A 402 -9.16 16.19 -8.54
N ASP A 403 -7.94 15.73 -8.86
CA ASP A 403 -7.59 14.35 -9.20
C ASP A 403 -7.81 13.37 -8.03
N VAL A 404 -7.73 13.89 -6.81
CA VAL A 404 -8.03 13.15 -5.58
C VAL A 404 -9.47 13.44 -5.19
N ARG A 405 -9.89 14.72 -5.11
CA ARG A 405 -11.26 15.20 -4.78
C ARG A 405 -12.39 14.63 -5.63
N GLY A 406 -12.07 14.08 -6.80
CA GLY A 406 -13.03 13.53 -7.74
C GLY A 406 -13.82 14.63 -8.46
N THR A 407 -13.17 15.74 -8.82
CA THR A 407 -13.82 16.88 -9.47
C THR A 407 -13.19 17.32 -10.79
N GLY A 408 -12.19 16.63 -11.29
CA GLY A 408 -11.49 16.99 -12.53
C GLY A 408 -12.18 16.52 -13.82
N GLY A 409 -13.51 16.35 -13.83
CA GLY A 409 -14.29 15.84 -14.96
C GLY A 409 -14.50 14.32 -14.95
N HIS A 410 -15.24 13.81 -15.95
CA HIS A 410 -15.77 12.43 -15.98
C HIS A 410 -14.72 11.31 -15.92
N SER A 411 -13.43 11.60 -16.12
CA SER A 411 -12.34 10.63 -16.09
C SER A 411 -11.61 10.53 -14.75
N CYS A 412 -11.92 11.38 -13.76
CA CYS A 412 -11.24 11.36 -12.46
C CYS A 412 -12.07 10.59 -11.41
N PRO A 413 -11.54 9.54 -10.76
CA PRO A 413 -12.25 8.80 -9.72
C PRO A 413 -12.43 9.63 -8.44
N VAL A 414 -13.47 9.29 -7.67
CA VAL A 414 -13.84 9.98 -6.43
C VAL A 414 -13.13 9.35 -5.24
N GLN A 415 -12.11 10.00 -4.67
CA GLN A 415 -11.41 9.50 -3.47
C GLN A 415 -11.83 10.12 -2.11
N PRO A 416 -12.24 11.40 -1.91
CA PRO A 416 -12.21 11.99 -0.56
C PRO A 416 -13.58 12.12 0.08
N GLY A 417 -14.65 12.13 -0.73
CA GLY A 417 -15.98 11.75 -0.24
C GLY A 417 -15.93 10.36 0.42
N LEU A 418 -15.02 9.49 -0.03
CA LEU A 418 -14.77 8.17 0.51
C LEU A 418 -14.02 8.19 1.85
N ILE A 419 -13.17 9.17 2.18
CA ILE A 419 -12.38 9.12 3.43
C ILE A 419 -13.20 9.60 4.63
N LEU A 420 -13.95 10.71 4.50
CA LEU A 420 -14.92 11.13 5.51
C LEU A 420 -16.04 10.09 5.68
N ALA A 421 -16.48 9.48 4.57
CA ALA A 421 -17.42 8.37 4.59
C ALA A 421 -16.80 7.04 5.05
N ARG A 422 -15.48 6.92 5.23
CA ARG A 422 -14.80 5.74 5.83
C ARG A 422 -14.57 5.88 7.33
N ALA A 423 -14.35 7.11 7.83
CA ALA A 423 -14.18 7.37 9.26
C ALA A 423 -15.47 7.05 10.06
N ALA A 424 -16.63 7.52 9.58
CA ALA A 424 -17.93 7.27 10.21
C ALA A 424 -18.30 5.77 10.36
N PRO A 425 -18.17 4.91 9.34
CA PRO A 425 -18.49 3.48 9.46
C PRO A 425 -17.53 2.68 10.33
N TRP A 426 -16.34 3.22 10.64
CA TRP A 426 -15.43 2.64 11.62
C TRP A 426 -15.68 3.15 13.04
N GLY A 427 -16.64 4.06 13.24
CA GLY A 427 -16.93 4.64 14.54
C GLY A 427 -15.72 5.37 15.13
N THR A 428 -14.92 6.03 14.29
CA THR A 428 -13.78 6.82 14.78
C THR A 428 -14.29 7.97 15.67
N PRO A 429 -13.66 8.23 16.82
CA PRO A 429 -14.06 9.34 17.68
C PRO A 429 -13.94 10.67 16.92
N GLY A 430 -14.91 11.58 17.14
CA GLY A 430 -14.78 12.97 16.71
C GLY A 430 -13.78 13.72 17.59
N GLU A 431 -13.19 14.81 17.08
CA GLU A 431 -12.52 15.77 17.96
C GLU A 431 -13.55 16.30 18.99
N PRO A 432 -13.28 16.23 20.30
CA PRO A 432 -14.13 16.89 21.27
C PRO A 432 -14.11 18.40 20.99
N PRO A 433 -15.23 19.13 21.21
CA PRO A 433 -15.24 20.57 21.09
C PRO A 433 -14.37 21.18 22.20
N GLY A 434 -13.06 21.29 21.94
CA GLY A 434 -12.13 22.03 22.76
C GLY A 434 -12.34 23.53 22.55
N PRO A 435 -12.19 24.37 23.59
CA PRO A 435 -12.33 25.80 23.43
C PRO A 435 -11.26 26.29 22.44
N TRP A 436 -11.70 27.01 21.41
CA TRP A 436 -10.82 27.78 20.54
C TRP A 436 -10.10 28.85 21.38
N THR A 437 -9.05 28.46 22.10
CA THR A 437 -8.15 29.42 22.73
C THR A 437 -7.26 29.98 21.63
N SER A 438 -7.58 31.19 21.22
CA SER A 438 -6.75 32.07 20.42
C SER A 438 -5.33 32.07 20.98
N VAL A 439 -4.37 31.47 20.26
CA VAL A 439 -2.95 31.66 20.54
C VAL A 439 -2.61 33.08 20.09
N GLN A 440 -2.71 34.03 21.03
CA GLN A 440 -2.10 35.34 20.85
C GLN A 440 -0.58 35.15 20.77
N HIS A 441 0.00 35.57 19.65
CA HIS A 441 1.44 35.71 19.51
C HIS A 441 1.95 36.78 20.47
N HIS A 442 2.61 36.37 21.56
CA HIS A 442 3.63 37.18 22.18
C HIS A 442 4.99 36.75 21.62
N ARG A 443 5.60 37.65 20.83
CA ARG A 443 7.03 37.62 20.56
C ARG A 443 7.75 38.30 21.74
N PRO A 444 8.97 37.85 22.10
CA PRO A 444 9.83 38.52 23.07
C PRO A 444 10.29 39.90 22.59
#